data_AF-A0A4R6AJD4-F1
#
_entry.id   AF-A0A4R6AJD4-F1
#
_cell.length_a   1.000
_cell.length_b   1.000
_cell.length_c   1.000
_cell.angle_alpha   90.00
_cell.angle_beta   90.00
_cell.angle_gamma   90.00
#
_symmetry.space_group_name_H-M   'P 1'
#
loop_
_entity.id
_entity.type
_entity.pdbx_description
1 polymer ?
#
loop_
_entity_poly.entity_id
_entity_poly.type
_entity_poly.pdbx_seq_one_letter_code
_entity_poly.pdbx_strand_id
1 'polypeptide(L)'
;MAGLVLKLAPHERLLINGAVIQNGARRGSLNIVTPGANILRLRDAVHPGEATTPARRLCYGMQLVLSGDTTLGDAAPELMAGLDDLAAAMCDGDSRRIIAEAKAALIARRTYQALRALRRLLPREDRALGKGA
;
A
#
# COMPACT_ATOMS: atom_id res chain seq x y z
N MET A 1 -9.06 -19.48 18.01
CA MET A 1 -8.09 -18.76 17.16
C MET A 1 -8.45 -17.29 17.17
N ALA A 2 -7.57 -16.41 17.65
CA ALA A 2 -7.85 -14.98 17.76
C ALA A 2 -7.81 -14.35 16.35
N GLY A 3 -8.97 -13.97 15.82
CA GLY A 3 -9.08 -13.22 14.57
C GLY A 3 -8.54 -11.80 14.71
N LEU A 4 -8.26 -11.14 13.58
CA LEU A 4 -7.87 -9.72 13.58
C LEU A 4 -9.11 -8.86 13.80
N VAL A 5 -9.17 -8.12 14.91
CA VAL A 5 -10.28 -7.20 15.21
C VAL A 5 -9.97 -5.80 14.69
N LEU A 6 -10.82 -5.29 13.80
CA LEU A 6 -10.75 -3.94 13.25
C LEU A 6 -11.82 -3.07 13.88
N LYS A 7 -11.39 -2.02 14.57
CA LYS A 7 -12.29 -0.93 14.99
C LYS A 7 -12.42 0.09 13.86
N LEU A 8 -13.66 0.47 13.57
CA LEU A 8 -14.02 1.37 12.47
C LEU A 8 -14.73 2.61 13.01
N ALA A 9 -14.27 3.77 12.57
CA ALA A 9 -14.98 5.03 12.78
C ALA A 9 -16.26 5.08 11.94
N PRO A 10 -17.24 5.95 12.28
CA PRO A 10 -18.38 6.20 11.41
C PRO A 10 -17.94 6.52 9.98
N HIS A 11 -18.61 5.94 8.99
CA HIS A 11 -18.32 6.13 7.56
C HIS A 11 -16.91 5.73 7.11
N GLU A 12 -16.11 5.09 7.96
CA GLU A 12 -14.78 4.62 7.58
C GLU A 12 -14.89 3.54 6.50
N ARG A 13 -14.05 3.66 5.47
CA ARG A 13 -13.98 2.72 4.36
C ARG A 13 -12.70 1.90 4.39
N LEU A 14 -12.83 0.64 4.07
CA LEU A 14 -11.74 -0.31 3.97
C LEU A 14 -11.98 -1.27 2.80
N LEU A 15 -10.90 -1.82 2.27
CA LEU A 15 -10.89 -2.77 1.19
C LEU A 15 -10.46 -4.13 1.75
N ILE A 16 -11.31 -5.14 1.59
CA ILE A 16 -11.03 -6.54 1.98
C ILE A 16 -11.09 -7.38 0.71
N ASN A 17 -9.95 -7.94 0.28
CA ASN A 17 -9.85 -8.81 -0.90
C ASN A 17 -10.58 -8.25 -2.14
N GLY A 18 -10.46 -6.94 -2.39
CA GLY A 18 -11.12 -6.25 -3.51
C GLY A 18 -12.51 -5.68 -3.20
N ALA A 19 -13.17 -6.10 -2.11
CA ALA A 19 -14.45 -5.55 -1.70
C ALA A 19 -14.28 -4.28 -0.85
N VAL A 20 -14.90 -3.18 -1.24
CA VAL A 20 -14.97 -1.96 -0.43
C VAL A 20 -16.11 -2.08 0.58
N ILE A 21 -15.76 -2.05 1.86
CA ILE A 21 -16.68 -2.06 2.99
C ILE A 21 -16.68 -0.67 3.62
N GLN A 22 -17.87 -0.10 3.81
CA GLN A 22 -18.07 1.15 4.54
C GLN A 22 -18.79 0.88 5.85
N ASN A 23 -18.26 1.40 6.95
CA ASN A 23 -18.95 1.36 8.23
C ASN A 23 -20.16 2.31 8.25
N GLY A 24 -21.18 1.98 9.04
CA GLY A 24 -22.38 2.81 9.21
C GLY A 24 -22.11 4.10 10.00
N ALA A 25 -23.19 4.76 10.42
CA ALA A 25 -23.14 6.03 11.15
C ALA A 25 -22.59 5.93 12.60
N ARG A 26 -22.38 4.71 13.11
CA ARG A 26 -21.86 4.46 14.46
C ARG A 26 -20.54 3.70 14.40
N ARG A 27 -19.73 3.82 15.45
CA ARG A 27 -18.51 3.00 15.58
C ARG A 27 -18.87 1.52 15.57
N GLY A 28 -18.12 0.75 14.79
CA GLY A 28 -18.31 -0.69 14.64
C GLY A 28 -16.99 -1.45 14.83
N SER A 29 -17.09 -2.76 15.03
CA SER A 29 -15.95 -3.65 15.00
C SER A 29 -16.20 -4.81 14.05
N LEU A 30 -15.23 -5.11 13.19
CA LEU A 30 -15.22 -6.32 12.37
C LEU A 30 -14.18 -7.28 12.93
N ASN A 31 -14.53 -8.56 13.03
CA ASN A 31 -13.59 -9.62 13.36
C ASN A 31 -13.27 -10.42 12.10
N ILE A 32 -12.00 -10.43 11.72
CA ILE A 32 -11.53 -11.14 10.54
C ILE A 32 -11.05 -12.52 10.99
N VAL A 33 -11.88 -13.51 10.69
CA VAL A 33 -11.63 -14.91 11.06
C VAL A 33 -10.85 -15.66 9.98
N THR A 34 -10.77 -15.13 8.77
CA THR A 34 -10.04 -15.71 7.64
C THR A 34 -8.54 -15.39 7.76
N PRO A 35 -7.67 -16.41 7.89
CA PRO A 35 -6.22 -16.19 7.89
C PRO A 35 -5.73 -15.58 6.57
N GLY A 36 -4.81 -14.62 6.65
CA GLY A 36 -4.18 -14.03 5.47
C GLY A 36 -5.05 -13.10 4.62
N ALA A 37 -6.23 -12.68 5.11
CA ALA A 37 -7.05 -11.69 4.42
C ALA A 37 -6.29 -10.38 4.19
N ASN A 38 -6.36 -9.85 2.96
CA ASN A 38 -5.74 -8.56 2.61
C ASN A 38 -6.69 -7.43 2.98
N ILE A 39 -6.24 -6.51 3.83
CA ILE A 39 -7.07 -5.43 4.36
C ILE A 39 -6.34 -4.11 4.21
N LEU A 40 -6.91 -3.18 3.44
CA LEU A 40 -6.41 -1.83 3.29
C LEU A 40 -7.46 -0.82 3.78
N ARG A 41 -7.11 0.06 4.72
CA ARG A 41 -8.01 1.19 5.06
C ARG A 41 -7.88 2.25 3.97
N LEU A 42 -8.99 2.74 3.44
CA LEU A 42 -8.95 3.73 2.35
C LEU A 42 -8.42 5.08 2.80
N ARG A 43 -8.58 5.47 4.08
CA ARG A 43 -7.94 6.68 4.62
C ARG A 43 -6.41 6.60 4.57
N ASP A 44 -5.89 5.38 4.53
CA ASP A 44 -4.47 5.12 4.48
C ASP A 44 -4.01 4.87 3.02
N ALA A 45 -4.93 4.90 2.05
CA ALA A 45 -4.61 4.82 0.63
C ALA A 45 -4.06 6.17 0.12
N VAL A 46 -3.31 6.12 -0.98
CA VAL A 46 -2.75 7.32 -1.60
C VAL A 46 -3.77 7.80 -2.61
N HIS A 47 -4.28 9.01 -2.43
CA HIS A 47 -5.25 9.58 -3.37
C HIS A 47 -4.57 9.81 -4.74
N PRO A 48 -5.26 9.65 -5.89
CA PRO A 48 -4.67 9.88 -7.21
C PRO A 48 -3.98 11.26 -7.33
N GLY A 49 -4.59 12.30 -6.77
CA GLY A 49 -4.02 13.66 -6.73
C GLY A 49 -2.77 13.82 -5.85
N GLU A 50 -2.51 12.89 -4.93
CA GLU A 50 -1.32 12.88 -4.07
C GLU A 50 -0.17 12.05 -4.64
N ALA A 51 -0.41 11.29 -5.72
CA ALA A 51 0.58 10.46 -6.42
C ALA A 51 1.58 11.30 -7.24
N THR A 52 2.20 12.27 -6.57
CA THR A 52 3.08 13.28 -7.18
C THR A 52 4.56 12.94 -7.07
N THR A 53 4.92 11.97 -6.24
CA THR A 53 6.30 11.51 -6.02
C THR A 53 6.46 10.04 -6.44
N PRO A 54 7.67 9.59 -6.81
CA PRO A 54 7.90 8.21 -7.25
C PRO A 54 7.32 7.13 -6.32
N ALA A 55 7.57 7.19 -5.01
CA ALA A 55 7.07 6.18 -4.07
C ALA A 55 5.55 6.26 -3.88
N ARG A 56 4.95 7.47 -3.95
CA ARG A 56 3.48 7.63 -3.91
C ARG A 56 2.82 7.09 -5.17
N ARG A 57 3.42 7.27 -6.35
CA ARG A 57 2.94 6.68 -7.60
C ARG A 57 2.95 5.16 -7.56
N LEU A 58 4.02 4.56 -7.05
CA LEU A 58 4.06 3.10 -6.86
C LEU A 58 3.01 2.62 -5.86
N CYS A 59 2.82 3.34 -4.75
CA CYS A 59 1.76 3.02 -3.80
C CYS A 59 0.38 3.05 -4.47
N TYR A 60 0.12 4.06 -5.29
CA TYR A 60 -1.14 4.18 -6.02
C TYR A 60 -1.32 3.04 -7.05
N GLY A 61 -0.30 2.70 -7.82
CA GLY A 61 -0.35 1.56 -8.75
C GLY A 61 -0.64 0.23 -8.05
N MET A 62 -0.05 -0.02 -6.88
CA MET A 62 -0.37 -1.19 -6.07
C MET A 62 -1.81 -1.16 -5.52
N GLN A 63 -2.35 0.03 -5.25
CA GLN A 63 -3.74 0.17 -4.82
C GLN A 63 -4.73 -0.16 -5.93
N LEU A 64 -4.45 0.24 -7.18
CA LEU A 64 -5.26 -0.14 -8.34
C LEU A 64 -5.31 -1.67 -8.52
N VAL A 65 -4.19 -2.35 -8.28
CA VAL A 65 -4.15 -3.83 -8.31
C VAL A 65 -4.99 -4.43 -7.19
N LEU A 66 -4.98 -3.84 -5.99
CA LEU A 66 -5.75 -4.32 -4.84
C LEU A 66 -7.25 -4.03 -4.96
N SER A 67 -7.64 -2.93 -5.59
CA SER A 67 -9.03 -2.60 -5.89
C SER A 67 -9.61 -3.38 -7.05
N GLY A 68 -8.76 -3.98 -7.89
CA GLY A 68 -9.18 -4.69 -9.09
C GLY A 68 -9.40 -3.77 -10.30
N ASP A 69 -9.04 -2.49 -10.19
CA ASP A 69 -9.07 -1.54 -11.32
C ASP A 69 -8.00 -1.87 -12.37
N THR A 70 -6.95 -2.60 -12.00
CA THR A 70 -5.97 -3.20 -12.92
C THR A 70 -5.58 -4.60 -12.46
N THR A 71 -5.07 -5.41 -13.38
CA THR A 71 -4.49 -6.71 -13.01
C THR A 71 -3.03 -6.55 -12.58
N LEU A 72 -2.55 -7.46 -11.72
CA LEU A 72 -1.13 -7.52 -11.37
C LEU A 72 -0.25 -7.85 -12.60
N GLY A 73 -0.76 -8.59 -13.58
CA GLY A 73 -0.02 -8.93 -14.79
C GLY A 73 0.33 -7.69 -15.60
N ASP A 74 -0.64 -6.80 -15.77
CA ASP A 74 -0.49 -5.57 -16.56
C ASP A 74 0.36 -4.54 -15.81
N ALA A 75 0.20 -4.43 -14.48
CA ALA A 75 0.89 -3.43 -13.67
C ALA A 75 2.32 -3.84 -13.26
N ALA A 76 2.64 -5.14 -13.19
CA ALA A 76 3.91 -5.61 -12.65
C ALA A 76 5.17 -5.06 -13.36
N PRO A 77 5.23 -4.96 -14.71
CA PRO A 77 6.40 -4.43 -15.39
C PRO A 77 6.72 -2.98 -14.97
N GLU A 78 5.70 -2.10 -14.98
CA GLU A 78 5.86 -0.70 -14.60
C GLU A 78 6.18 -0.53 -13.11
N LEU A 79 5.53 -1.32 -12.24
CA LEU A 79 5.81 -1.30 -10.81
C LEU A 79 7.23 -1.77 -10.50
N MET A 80 7.73 -2.79 -11.20
CA MET A 80 9.10 -3.27 -11.02
C MET A 80 10.12 -2.24 -11.48
N ALA A 81 9.94 -1.66 -12.68
CA ALA A 81 10.81 -0.62 -13.21
C ALA A 81 10.88 0.58 -12.25
N GLY A 82 9.73 1.06 -11.75
CA GLY A 82 9.73 2.17 -10.80
C GLY A 82 10.37 1.82 -9.46
N LEU A 83 10.32 0.56 -9.01
CA LEU A 83 11.07 0.08 -7.83
C LEU A 83 12.59 0.03 -8.09
N ASP A 84 13.02 -0.26 -9.31
CA ASP A 84 14.42 -0.19 -9.73
C ASP A 84 14.93 1.26 -9.72
N ASP A 85 14.15 2.18 -10.30
CA ASP A 85 14.48 3.61 -10.31
C ASP A 85 14.59 4.19 -8.90
N LEU A 86 13.65 3.83 -8.01
CA LEU A 86 13.71 4.23 -6.60
C LEU A 86 14.93 3.66 -5.87
N ALA A 87 15.32 2.42 -6.15
CA ALA A 87 16.51 1.82 -5.55
C ALA A 87 17.79 2.52 -6.02
N ALA A 88 17.82 3.01 -7.26
CA ALA A 88 18.93 3.78 -7.81
C ALA A 88 19.01 5.18 -7.18
N ALA A 89 17.87 5.84 -6.96
CA ALA A 89 17.82 7.18 -6.36
C ALA A 89 18.04 7.20 -4.84
N MET A 90 17.54 6.20 -4.11
CA MET A 90 17.62 6.16 -2.64
C MET A 90 18.83 5.32 -2.18
N CYS A 91 19.93 6.00 -1.87
CA CYS A 91 21.19 5.36 -1.53
C CYS A 91 21.32 4.92 -0.06
N ASP A 92 20.43 5.38 0.84
CA ASP A 92 20.50 4.99 2.25
C ASP A 92 20.10 3.52 2.45
N GLY A 93 20.80 2.84 3.36
CA GLY A 93 20.66 1.40 3.57
C GLY A 93 19.26 0.97 3.99
N ASP A 94 18.54 1.80 4.73
CA ASP A 94 17.18 1.50 5.17
C ASP A 94 16.17 1.57 4.02
N SER A 95 16.23 2.62 3.20
CA SER A 95 15.40 2.74 2.00
C SER A 95 15.62 1.58 1.05
N ARG A 96 16.89 1.20 0.80
CA ARG A 96 17.23 0.04 -0.05
C ARG A 96 16.64 -1.26 0.50
N ARG A 97 16.67 -1.48 1.81
CA ARG A 97 16.04 -2.65 2.46
C ARG A 97 14.53 -2.66 2.26
N ILE A 98 13.87 -1.52 2.43
CA ILE A 98 12.41 -1.41 2.24
C ILE A 98 12.03 -1.65 0.77
N ILE A 99 12.79 -1.10 -0.17
CA ILE A 99 12.55 -1.30 -1.60
C ILE A 99 12.78 -2.77 -1.99
N ALA A 100 13.82 -3.42 -1.46
CA ALA A 100 14.06 -4.84 -1.67
C ALA A 100 12.93 -5.72 -1.11
N GLU A 101 12.40 -5.39 0.08
CA GLU A 101 11.22 -6.04 0.67
C GLU A 101 9.99 -5.90 -0.24
N ALA A 102 9.75 -4.70 -0.77
CA ALA A 102 8.65 -4.44 -1.70
C ALA A 102 8.80 -5.23 -3.01
N LYS A 103 10.00 -5.28 -3.60
CA LYS A 103 10.30 -6.07 -4.80
C LYS A 103 10.04 -7.56 -4.57
N ALA A 104 10.58 -8.11 -3.48
CA ALA A 104 10.40 -9.52 -3.14
C ALA A 104 8.91 -9.87 -2.95
N ALA A 105 8.14 -9.00 -2.30
CA ALA A 105 6.71 -9.17 -2.15
C ALA A 105 5.96 -9.10 -3.49
N LEU A 106 6.35 -8.19 -4.39
CA LEU A 106 5.74 -8.06 -5.72
C LEU A 106 6.00 -9.30 -6.58
N ILE A 107 7.23 -9.82 -6.60
CA ILE A 107 7.62 -11.07 -7.28
C ILE A 107 6.81 -12.25 -6.73
N ALA A 108 6.63 -12.32 -5.41
CA ALA A 108 5.81 -13.34 -4.76
C ALA A 108 4.29 -13.12 -4.95
N ARG A 109 3.87 -12.14 -5.76
CA ARG A 109 2.47 -11.73 -5.99
C ARG A 109 1.70 -11.36 -4.71
N ARG A 110 2.42 -10.86 -3.71
CA ARG A 110 1.88 -10.38 -2.43
C ARG A 110 1.73 -8.86 -2.45
N THR A 111 0.87 -8.34 -3.33
CA THR A 111 0.73 -6.89 -3.60
C THR A 111 0.46 -6.06 -2.36
N TYR A 112 -0.35 -6.56 -1.42
CA TYR A 112 -0.61 -5.84 -0.17
C TYR A 112 0.66 -5.69 0.70
N GLN A 113 1.49 -6.72 0.76
CA GLN A 113 2.76 -6.66 1.49
C GLN A 113 3.73 -5.69 0.81
N ALA A 114 3.76 -5.68 -0.52
CA ALA A 114 4.55 -4.72 -1.28
C ALA A 114 4.12 -3.27 -1.01
N LEU A 115 2.80 -3.00 -1.00
CA LEU A 115 2.25 -1.69 -0.67
C LEU A 115 2.60 -1.28 0.77
N ARG A 116 2.45 -2.21 1.71
CA ARG A 116 2.78 -1.98 3.12
C ARG A 116 4.26 -1.62 3.32
N ALA A 117 5.15 -2.30 2.60
CA ALA A 117 6.58 -1.98 2.61
C ALA A 117 6.84 -0.58 2.03
N LEU A 118 6.35 -0.29 0.82
CA LEU A 118 6.51 1.01 0.17
C LEU A 118 5.98 2.19 1.00
N ARG A 119 4.90 2.00 1.75
CA ARG A 119 4.38 3.08 2.61
C ARG A 119 5.34 3.50 3.72
N ARG A 120 6.24 2.62 4.17
CA ARG A 120 7.32 2.95 5.11
C ARG A 120 8.41 3.82 4.46
N LEU A 121 8.42 3.90 3.13
CA LEU A 121 9.34 4.72 2.35
C LEU A 121 8.86 6.17 2.18
N LEU A 122 7.54 6.42 2.22
CA LEU A 122 6.98 7.78 1.98
C LEU A 122 7.60 8.87 2.86
N PRO A 123 7.76 8.69 4.19
CA PRO A 123 8.38 9.72 5.02
C PRO A 123 9.87 9.93 4.71
N ARG A 124 10.55 8.92 4.15
CA ARG A 124 11.96 9.03 3.74
C ARG A 124 12.07 9.79 2.43
N GLU A 125 11.20 9.50 1.48
CA GLU A 125 11.10 10.24 0.22
C GLU A 125 10.74 11.71 0.47
N ASP A 126 9.77 11.98 1.34
CA ASP A 126 9.38 13.36 1.69
C ASP A 126 10.57 14.14 2.26
N ARG A 127 11.43 13.51 3.09
CA ARG A 127 12.68 14.11 3.57
C ARG A 127 13.69 14.33 2.46
N ALA A 128 13.89 13.34 1.58
CA ALA A 128 14.84 13.43 0.48
C ALA A 128 14.49 14.55 -0.53
N LEU A 129 13.19 14.80 -0.73
CA LEU A 129 12.68 15.86 -1.59
C LEU A 129 12.62 17.24 -0.90
N GLY A 130 13.09 17.37 0.33
CA GLY A 130 13.03 18.63 1.08
C GLY A 130 11.60 19.07 1.43
N LYS A 131 10.61 18.16 1.36
CA LYS A 131 9.23 18.40 1.80
C LYS A 131 9.05 18.21 3.32
N GLY A 132 10.17 18.04 4.03
CA GLY A 132 10.23 17.91 5.48
C GLY A 132 10.80 19.16 6.14
N ALA A 133 9.99 20.22 6.20
CA ALA A 133 10.01 21.29 7.20
C ALA A 133 8.61 21.92 7.23
#